data_AF-D3LCD8-F1
#
_entry.id   AF-D3LCD8-F1
#
_cell.length_a   1.000
_cell.length_b   1.000
_cell.length_c   1.000
_cell.angle_alpha   90.00
_cell.angle_beta   90.00
_cell.angle_gamma   90.00
#
_symmetry.space_group_name_H-M   'P 1'
#
loop_
_entity.id
_entity.type
_entity.pdbx_description
1 polymer ?
#
loop_
_entity_poly.entity_id
_entity_poly.type
_entity_poly.pdbx_seq_one_letter_code
_entity_poly.pdbx_strand_id
1 'polypeptide(L)'
;MNQLITITQNENNEQVVSGRELHQFLGVKTRYNDWFEDMVKYGFTENVDFIGFTEKRVKPQGGRPSVDHALKLDMAKEISMIQRNEKGKQARQYFIEVEKELKQQLLPQTPEQQIALLAQGNVNLNKKVEQIENSVLDLTDRFGLPSNKAKVLQKKVASKVYMFTGGKYSNAHKKLGAKVFREFYKDLNNRFDVVKYSDIPLSRYDEATEYLDMWQPSFNTTLEIRGLNSQTSFDFEE
;
A
#
# COMPACT_ATOMS: atom_id res chain seq x y z
N MET A 1 39.48 -13.58 -12.24
CA MET A 1 39.13 -14.84 -11.58
C MET A 1 39.14 -15.96 -12.63
N ASN A 2 39.70 -17.14 -12.36
CA ASN A 2 39.62 -18.25 -13.33
C ASN A 2 38.24 -18.91 -13.19
N GLN A 3 37.49 -18.99 -14.29
CA GLN A 3 36.17 -19.63 -14.30
C GLN A 3 36.32 -21.13 -14.01
N LEU A 4 35.78 -21.58 -12.87
CA LEU A 4 35.84 -22.99 -12.46
C LEU A 4 34.62 -23.80 -12.90
N ILE A 5 33.45 -23.17 -12.84
CA ILE A 5 32.15 -23.77 -13.20
C ILE A 5 31.34 -22.70 -13.94
N THR A 6 30.65 -23.07 -14.99
CA THR A 6 29.82 -22.16 -15.78
C THR A 6 28.52 -21.84 -15.05
N ILE A 7 28.28 -20.53 -14.84
CA ILE A 7 27.03 -20.02 -14.29
C ILE A 7 26.28 -19.33 -15.44
N THR A 8 25.03 -19.72 -15.65
CA THR A 8 24.15 -19.20 -16.70
C THR A 8 22.91 -18.56 -16.08
N GLN A 9 22.17 -17.75 -16.84
CA GLN A 9 20.88 -17.22 -16.42
C GLN A 9 19.75 -17.98 -17.12
N ASN A 10 18.74 -18.39 -16.35
CA ASN A 10 17.51 -18.97 -16.90
C ASN A 10 16.53 -17.88 -17.37
N GLU A 11 15.38 -18.28 -17.93
CA GLU A 11 14.33 -17.39 -18.42
C GLU A 11 13.74 -16.47 -17.32
N ASN A 12 13.88 -16.86 -16.05
CA ASN A 12 13.42 -16.10 -14.89
C ASN A 12 14.51 -15.15 -14.32
N ASN A 13 15.61 -14.92 -15.07
CA ASN A 13 16.79 -14.16 -14.60
C ASN A 13 17.47 -14.74 -13.35
N GLU A 14 17.21 -16.00 -13.00
CA GLU A 14 17.90 -16.67 -11.90
C GLU A 14 19.21 -17.28 -12.39
N GLN A 15 20.26 -17.19 -11.55
CA GLN A 15 21.55 -17.79 -11.83
C GLN A 15 21.51 -19.30 -11.54
N VAL A 16 21.86 -20.10 -12.55
CA VAL A 16 21.82 -21.56 -12.51
C VAL A 16 23.11 -22.20 -13.01
N VAL A 17 23.36 -23.41 -12.54
CA VAL A 17 24.55 -24.21 -12.82
C VAL A 17 24.14 -25.58 -13.36
N SER A 18 24.87 -26.14 -14.33
CA SER A 18 24.66 -27.53 -14.77
C SER A 18 25.06 -28.50 -13.66
N GLY A 19 24.15 -29.39 -13.29
CA GLY A 19 24.42 -30.45 -12.32
C GLY A 19 25.52 -31.39 -12.80
N ARG A 20 25.58 -31.71 -14.09
CA ARG A 20 26.64 -32.57 -14.66
C ARG A 20 28.00 -31.90 -14.61
N GLU A 21 28.07 -30.62 -14.94
CA GLU A 21 29.31 -29.85 -14.84
C GLU A 21 29.81 -29.79 -13.40
N LEU A 22 28.91 -29.50 -12.45
CA LEU A 22 29.23 -29.52 -11.02
C LEU A 22 29.72 -30.90 -10.58
N HIS A 23 29.01 -31.98 -10.93
CA HIS A 23 29.41 -33.35 -10.61
C HIS A 23 30.81 -33.70 -11.15
N GLN A 24 31.08 -33.33 -12.41
CA GLN A 24 32.37 -33.56 -13.05
C GLN A 24 33.48 -32.79 -12.33
N PHE A 25 33.24 -31.53 -11.97
CA PHE A 25 34.19 -30.70 -11.24
C PHE A 25 34.50 -31.27 -9.84
N LEU A 26 33.46 -31.75 -9.14
CA LEU A 26 33.58 -32.33 -7.81
C LEU A 26 34.36 -33.65 -7.80
N GLY A 27 34.54 -34.30 -8.95
CA GLY A 27 35.32 -35.54 -9.08
C GLY A 27 34.66 -36.73 -8.37
N VAL A 28 33.33 -36.73 -8.26
CA VAL A 28 32.58 -37.81 -7.61
C VAL A 28 32.64 -39.07 -8.49
N LYS A 29 32.92 -40.21 -7.86
CA LYS A 29 33.09 -41.51 -8.55
C LYS A 29 31.77 -42.17 -8.91
N THR A 30 30.72 -41.90 -8.12
CA THR A 30 29.37 -42.40 -8.36
C THR A 30 28.87 -41.91 -9.72
N ARG A 31 28.05 -42.72 -10.41
CA ARG A 31 27.47 -42.28 -11.68
C ARG A 31 26.52 -41.12 -11.41
N TYR A 32 26.49 -40.16 -12.33
CA TYR A 32 25.72 -38.92 -12.16
C TYR A 32 24.26 -39.15 -11.75
N ASN A 33 23.56 -40.11 -12.37
CA ASN A 33 22.14 -40.33 -12.09
C ASN A 33 21.93 -40.79 -10.63
N ASP A 34 22.74 -41.75 -10.17
CA ASP A 34 22.66 -42.28 -8.82
C ASP A 34 23.06 -41.21 -7.80
N TRP A 35 24.15 -40.48 -8.08
CA TRP A 35 24.60 -39.37 -7.26
C TRP A 35 23.55 -38.26 -7.14
N PHE A 36 22.92 -37.90 -8.26
CA PHE A 36 21.94 -36.82 -8.28
C PHE A 36 20.69 -37.21 -7.50
N GLU A 37 20.23 -38.45 -7.63
CA GLU A 37 19.11 -38.96 -6.83
C GLU A 37 19.41 -38.90 -5.32
N ASP A 38 20.64 -39.22 -4.92
CA ASP A 38 21.08 -39.08 -3.53
C ASP A 38 21.14 -37.62 -3.07
N MET A 39 21.56 -36.69 -3.94
CA MET A 39 21.53 -35.26 -3.63
C MET A 39 20.09 -34.77 -3.45
N VAL A 40 19.16 -35.16 -4.32
CA VAL A 40 17.74 -34.78 -4.20
C VAL A 40 17.14 -35.29 -2.88
N LYS A 41 17.44 -36.54 -2.48
CA LYS A 41 17.01 -37.12 -1.19
C LYS A 41 17.50 -36.35 0.04
N TYR A 42 18.55 -35.54 -0.11
CA TYR A 42 19.08 -34.71 0.98
C TYR A 42 18.12 -33.58 1.38
N GLY A 43 17.19 -33.19 0.50
CA GLY A 43 16.16 -32.19 0.80
C GLY A 43 15.85 -31.19 -0.31
N PHE A 44 16.30 -31.41 -1.54
CA PHE A 44 16.04 -30.51 -2.67
C PHE A 44 14.75 -30.90 -3.41
N THR A 45 14.00 -29.90 -3.87
CA THR A 45 12.70 -30.07 -4.51
C THR A 45 12.75 -29.66 -5.99
N GLU A 46 12.23 -30.52 -6.87
CA GLU A 46 12.11 -30.22 -8.30
C GLU A 46 11.17 -29.03 -8.53
N ASN A 47 11.50 -28.17 -9.49
CA ASN A 47 10.86 -26.87 -9.78
C ASN A 47 11.02 -25.79 -8.69
N VAL A 48 11.70 -26.10 -7.58
CA VAL A 48 12.08 -25.12 -6.56
C VAL A 48 13.59 -24.89 -6.60
N ASP A 49 14.37 -25.97 -6.48
CA ASP A 49 15.84 -25.94 -6.37
C ASP A 49 16.53 -26.31 -7.68
N PHE A 50 15.88 -27.12 -8.51
CA PHE A 50 16.39 -27.55 -9.81
C PHE A 50 15.28 -27.84 -10.81
N ILE A 51 15.63 -27.86 -12.09
CA ILE A 51 14.77 -28.30 -13.20
C ILE A 51 15.55 -29.31 -14.04
N GLY A 52 14.97 -30.49 -14.26
CA GLY A 52 15.51 -31.50 -15.16
C GLY A 52 15.26 -31.16 -16.63
N PHE A 53 16.27 -31.34 -17.47
CA PHE A 53 16.14 -31.19 -18.92
C PHE A 53 16.93 -32.27 -19.65
N THR A 54 16.55 -32.52 -20.90
CA THR A 54 17.17 -33.56 -21.70
C THR A 54 18.02 -32.94 -22.80
N GLU A 55 19.33 -33.21 -22.80
CA GLU A 55 20.20 -32.77 -23.88
C GLU A 55 19.93 -33.59 -25.15
N LYS A 56 19.37 -32.94 -26.18
CA LYS A 56 19.24 -33.50 -27.53
C LYS A 56 20.55 -33.31 -28.29
N ARG A 57 21.58 -34.10 -27.97
CA ARG A 57 22.79 -34.20 -28.82
C ARG A 57 22.58 -35.24 -29.91
N VAL A 58 22.98 -34.94 -31.15
CA VAL A 58 23.03 -35.93 -32.25
C VAL A 58 24.09 -36.97 -31.90
N LYS A 59 23.66 -38.18 -31.54
CA LYS A 59 24.57 -39.30 -31.23
C LYS A 59 24.76 -40.13 -32.51
N PRO A 60 25.99 -40.26 -33.06
CA PRO A 60 26.25 -40.98 -34.31
C PRO A 60 25.81 -42.46 -34.30
N GLN A 61 25.73 -43.08 -33.11
CA GLN A 61 25.42 -44.50 -32.94
C GLN A 61 24.00 -44.76 -32.39
N GLY A 62 23.14 -43.74 -32.30
CA GLY A 62 21.85 -43.85 -31.63
C GLY A 62 21.97 -44.04 -30.10
N GLY A 63 20.87 -43.83 -29.37
CA GLY A 63 20.82 -44.05 -27.91
C GLY A 63 19.90 -43.09 -27.16
N ARG A 64 19.58 -43.43 -25.91
CA ARG A 64 18.72 -42.60 -25.04
C ARG A 64 19.38 -41.23 -24.82
N PRO A 65 18.62 -40.12 -24.96
CA PRO A 65 19.10 -38.78 -24.60
C PRO A 65 19.57 -38.72 -23.14
N SER A 66 20.59 -37.89 -22.86
CA SER A 66 21.13 -37.74 -21.50
C SER A 66 20.32 -36.69 -20.75
N VAL A 67 19.94 -36.99 -19.50
CA VAL A 67 19.27 -36.04 -18.60
C VAL A 67 20.32 -35.24 -17.85
N ASP A 68 20.18 -33.92 -17.79
CA ASP A 68 20.94 -33.01 -16.93
C ASP A 68 19.95 -32.14 -16.13
N HIS A 69 20.44 -31.40 -15.15
CA HIS A 69 19.63 -30.59 -14.26
C HIS A 69 20.23 -29.19 -14.14
N ALA A 70 19.40 -28.17 -14.31
CA ALA A 70 19.75 -26.79 -14.02
C ALA A 70 19.51 -26.55 -12.53
N LEU A 71 20.58 -26.35 -11.77
CA LEU A 71 20.54 -26.18 -10.31
C LEU A 71 20.59 -24.68 -9.97
N LYS A 72 19.76 -24.24 -9.02
CA LYS A 72 19.94 -22.91 -8.43
C LYS A 72 21.28 -22.82 -7.69
N LEU A 73 21.84 -21.62 -7.61
CA LEU A 73 23.11 -21.38 -6.93
C LEU A 73 23.12 -21.86 -5.47
N ASP A 74 22.01 -21.71 -4.74
CA ASP A 74 21.90 -22.18 -3.35
C ASP A 74 22.08 -23.69 -3.24
N MET A 75 21.36 -24.46 -4.07
CA MET A 75 21.53 -25.91 -4.17
C MET A 75 22.97 -26.30 -4.55
N ALA A 76 23.58 -25.62 -5.54
CA ALA A 76 24.95 -25.91 -5.95
C ALA A 76 25.98 -25.66 -4.83
N LYS A 77 25.79 -24.60 -4.03
CA LYS A 77 26.62 -24.31 -2.84
C LYS A 77 26.47 -25.40 -1.77
N GLU A 78 25.25 -25.83 -1.50
CA GLU A 78 24.99 -26.88 -0.52
C GLU A 78 25.56 -28.24 -0.94
N ILE A 79 25.36 -28.64 -2.19
CA ILE A 79 25.97 -29.85 -2.76
C ILE A 79 27.49 -29.81 -2.63
N SER A 80 28.11 -28.65 -2.91
CA SER A 80 29.54 -28.45 -2.76
C SER A 80 30.01 -28.60 -1.30
N MET A 81 29.17 -28.24 -0.33
CA MET A 81 29.44 -28.44 1.11
C MET A 81 29.33 -29.91 1.52
N ILE A 82 28.36 -30.66 0.98
CA ILE A 82 28.11 -32.07 1.31
C ILE A 82 29.30 -32.97 0.93
N GLN A 83 30.01 -32.66 -0.16
CA GLN A 83 31.10 -33.51 -0.66
C GLN A 83 32.31 -33.62 0.29
N ARG A 84 32.50 -32.67 1.22
CA ARG A 84 33.59 -32.67 2.22
C ARG A 84 34.98 -32.97 1.64
N ASN A 85 35.26 -32.50 0.41
CA ASN A 85 36.52 -32.69 -0.28
C ASN A 85 37.07 -31.35 -0.80
N GLU A 86 38.35 -31.32 -1.21
CA GLU A 86 39.01 -30.09 -1.69
C GLU A 86 38.31 -29.47 -2.90
N LYS A 87 37.75 -30.30 -3.80
CA LYS A 87 37.00 -29.81 -4.96
C LYS A 87 35.68 -29.14 -4.55
N GLY A 88 34.96 -29.70 -3.59
CA GLY A 88 33.77 -29.11 -2.99
C GLY A 88 34.07 -27.78 -2.31
N LYS A 89 35.21 -27.69 -1.61
CA LYS A 89 35.68 -26.42 -1.03
C LYS A 89 35.96 -25.37 -2.11
N GLN A 90 36.64 -25.74 -3.20
CA GLN A 90 36.91 -24.85 -4.33
C GLN A 90 35.62 -24.38 -5.01
N ALA A 91 34.69 -25.29 -5.31
CA ALA A 91 33.40 -24.95 -5.90
C ALA A 91 32.59 -24.00 -5.01
N ARG A 92 32.54 -24.28 -3.70
CA ARG A 92 31.86 -23.42 -2.73
C ARG A 92 32.47 -22.01 -2.68
N GLN A 93 33.81 -21.91 -2.60
CA GLN A 93 34.50 -20.62 -2.58
C GLN A 93 34.24 -19.83 -3.85
N TYR A 94 34.28 -20.49 -5.00
CA TYR A 94 33.96 -19.88 -6.29
C TYR A 94 32.55 -19.30 -6.32
N PHE A 95 31.52 -20.07 -5.92
CA PHE A 95 30.15 -19.57 -5.90
C PHE A 95 29.97 -18.39 -4.93
N ILE A 96 30.61 -18.43 -3.77
CA ILE A 96 30.59 -17.31 -2.80
C ILE A 96 31.24 -16.05 -3.39
N GLU A 97 32.35 -16.20 -4.11
CA GLU A 97 33.05 -15.07 -4.75
C GLU A 97 32.21 -14.46 -5.88
N VAL A 98 31.60 -15.29 -6.73
CA VAL A 98 30.69 -14.80 -7.78
C VAL A 98 29.50 -14.04 -7.19
N GLU A 99 28.88 -14.54 -6.11
CA GLU A 99 27.79 -13.82 -5.43
C GLU A 99 28.25 -12.48 -4.84
N LYS A 100 29.49 -12.42 -4.30
CA LYS A 100 30.06 -11.17 -3.78
C LYS A 100 30.29 -10.16 -4.89
N GLU A 101 30.86 -10.58 -6.02
CA GLU A 101 31.08 -9.70 -7.18
C GLU A 101 29.76 -9.16 -7.72
N LEU A 102 28.73 -10.03 -7.85
CA LEU A 102 27.40 -9.61 -8.29
C LEU A 102 26.77 -8.61 -7.31
N LYS A 103 26.82 -8.88 -6.00
CA LYS A 103 26.30 -7.96 -4.97
C LYS A 103 27.04 -6.63 -4.97
N GLN A 104 28.35 -6.63 -5.19
CA GLN A 104 29.14 -5.39 -5.31
C GLN A 104 28.77 -4.61 -6.57
N GLN A 105 28.47 -5.26 -7.69
CA GLN A 105 28.02 -4.59 -8.91
C GLN A 105 26.60 -3.99 -8.76
N LEU A 106 25.74 -4.61 -7.95
CA LEU A 106 24.37 -4.15 -7.70
C LEU A 106 24.29 -3.01 -6.69
N LEU A 107 25.29 -2.87 -5.82
CA LEU A 107 25.37 -1.76 -4.88
C LEU A 107 26.03 -0.56 -5.57
N PRO A 108 25.43 0.64 -5.53
CA PRO A 108 26.08 1.83 -6.04
C PRO A 108 27.39 2.06 -5.27
N GLN A 109 28.52 1.84 -5.96
CA GLN A 109 29.85 1.82 -5.35
C GLN A 109 30.43 3.21 -5.18
N THR A 110 29.94 4.18 -5.95
CA THR A 110 30.39 5.57 -5.87
C THR A 110 29.34 6.48 -5.21
N PRO A 111 29.76 7.57 -4.54
CA PRO A 111 28.84 8.57 -4.02
C PRO A 111 27.86 9.09 -5.08
N GLU A 112 28.31 9.26 -6.32
CA GLU A 112 27.48 9.76 -7.43
C GLU A 112 26.37 8.78 -7.79
N GLN A 113 26.67 7.48 -7.87
CA GLN A 113 25.68 6.45 -8.13
C GLN A 113 24.66 6.35 -6.98
N GLN A 114 25.12 6.51 -5.74
CA GLN A 114 24.24 6.55 -4.57
C GLN A 114 23.29 7.75 -4.63
N ILE A 115 23.80 8.93 -4.95
CA ILE A 115 23.00 10.15 -5.11
C ILE A 115 21.98 9.98 -6.24
N ALA A 116 22.37 9.42 -7.38
CA ALA A 116 21.45 9.18 -8.49
C ALA A 116 20.31 8.21 -8.12
N LEU A 117 20.62 7.12 -7.41
CA LEU A 117 19.63 6.17 -6.93
C LEU A 117 18.68 6.81 -5.90
N LEU A 118 19.22 7.57 -4.95
CA LEU A 118 18.42 8.30 -3.96
C LEU A 118 17.51 9.33 -4.63
N ALA A 119 18.03 10.08 -5.62
CA ALA A 119 17.25 11.04 -6.39
C ALA A 119 16.10 10.35 -7.15
N GLN A 120 16.36 9.22 -7.81
CA GLN A 120 15.33 8.43 -8.48
C GLN A 120 14.27 7.91 -7.48
N GLY A 121 14.71 7.43 -6.32
CA GLY A 121 13.83 7.04 -5.22
C GLY A 121 12.93 8.19 -4.77
N ASN A 122 13.50 9.37 -4.55
CA ASN A 122 12.76 10.58 -4.16
C ASN A 122 11.76 11.02 -5.24
N VAL A 123 12.12 10.97 -6.52
CA VAL A 123 11.18 11.27 -7.63
C VAL A 123 10.00 10.31 -7.63
N ASN A 124 10.24 9.02 -7.42
CA ASN A 124 9.19 8.02 -7.36
C ASN A 124 8.31 8.19 -6.11
N LEU A 125 8.90 8.54 -4.96
CA LEU A 125 8.17 8.86 -3.74
C LEU A 125 7.27 10.08 -3.93
N ASN A 126 7.79 11.17 -4.50
CA ASN A 126 7.02 12.38 -4.76
C ASN A 126 5.81 12.11 -5.66
N LYS A 127 5.97 11.31 -6.72
CA LYS A 127 4.85 10.91 -7.59
C LYS A 127 3.76 10.14 -6.83
N LYS A 128 4.14 9.25 -5.90
CA LYS A 128 3.18 8.52 -5.07
C LYS A 128 2.47 9.44 -4.08
N VAL A 129 3.18 10.40 -3.48
CA VAL A 129 2.59 11.42 -2.60
C VAL A 129 1.55 12.24 -3.35
N GLU A 130 1.89 12.73 -4.55
CA GLU A 130 0.96 13.49 -5.40
C GLU A 130 -0.30 12.68 -5.76
N GLN A 131 -0.14 11.38 -6.09
CA GLN A 131 -1.28 10.49 -6.34
C GLN A 131 -2.18 10.32 -5.11
N ILE A 132 -1.58 10.20 -3.92
CA ILE A 132 -2.32 10.10 -2.66
C ILE A 132 -3.07 11.39 -2.37
N GLU A 133 -2.41 12.54 -2.51
CA GLU A 133 -3.03 13.86 -2.29
C GLU A 133 -4.24 14.06 -3.21
N ASN A 134 -4.09 13.77 -4.50
CA ASN A 134 -5.20 13.84 -5.46
C ASN A 134 -6.35 12.89 -5.09
N SER A 135 -6.03 11.68 -4.62
CA SER A 135 -7.05 10.73 -4.17
C SER A 135 -7.77 11.22 -2.91
N VAL A 136 -7.06 11.81 -1.96
CA VAL A 136 -7.65 12.37 -0.75
C VAL A 136 -8.58 13.53 -1.11
N LEU A 137 -8.16 14.45 -1.98
CA LEU A 137 -8.99 15.56 -2.44
C LEU A 137 -10.29 15.07 -3.08
N ASP A 138 -10.19 14.13 -4.03
CA ASP A 138 -11.34 13.53 -4.70
C ASP A 138 -12.32 12.86 -3.71
N LEU A 139 -11.80 12.12 -2.73
CA LEU A 139 -12.63 11.54 -1.67
C LEU A 139 -13.30 12.65 -0.83
N THR A 140 -12.57 13.69 -0.43
CA THR A 140 -13.14 14.76 0.38
C THR A 140 -14.21 15.59 -0.33
N ASP A 141 -14.15 15.66 -1.66
CA ASP A 141 -15.14 16.37 -2.48
C ASP A 141 -16.37 15.52 -2.81
N ARG A 142 -16.19 14.21 -3.05
CA ARG A 142 -17.29 13.30 -3.39
C ARG A 142 -18.12 12.87 -2.19
N PHE A 143 -17.51 12.79 -1.02
CA PHE A 143 -18.18 12.32 0.18
C PHE A 143 -18.69 13.46 1.06
N GLY A 144 -19.92 13.29 1.55
CA GLY A 144 -20.49 14.17 2.56
C GLY A 144 -19.74 14.10 3.90
N LEU A 145 -20.26 14.85 4.88
CA LEU A 145 -19.70 14.93 6.21
C LEU A 145 -19.73 13.57 6.94
N PRO A 146 -18.60 13.13 7.51
CA PRO A 146 -18.57 12.03 8.46
C PRO A 146 -19.44 12.32 9.69
N SER A 147 -19.96 11.27 10.34
CA SER A 147 -20.93 11.37 11.43
C SER A 147 -20.49 12.29 12.58
N ASN A 148 -19.20 12.29 12.93
CA ASN A 148 -18.66 13.16 13.97
C ASN A 148 -18.72 14.65 13.56
N LYS A 149 -18.31 14.98 12.33
CA LYS A 149 -18.34 16.34 11.75
C LYS A 149 -19.79 16.83 11.60
N ALA A 150 -20.68 15.99 11.07
CA ALA A 150 -22.11 16.30 10.97
C ALA A 150 -22.75 16.59 12.34
N LYS A 151 -22.36 15.83 13.38
CA LYS A 151 -22.84 16.05 14.77
C LYS A 151 -22.34 17.37 15.36
N VAL A 152 -21.11 17.80 15.01
CA VAL A 152 -20.60 19.12 15.42
C VAL A 152 -21.45 20.24 14.80
N LEU A 153 -21.72 20.18 13.50
CA LEU A 153 -22.57 21.18 12.84
C LEU A 153 -23.98 21.21 13.44
N GLN A 154 -24.59 20.05 13.67
CA GLN A 154 -25.91 19.96 14.30
C GLN A 154 -25.97 20.66 15.67
N LYS A 155 -24.96 20.43 16.52
CA LYS A 155 -24.87 21.10 17.82
C LYS A 155 -24.74 22.62 17.69
N LYS A 156 -23.95 23.07 16.72
CA LYS A 156 -23.72 24.50 16.46
C LYS A 156 -25.00 25.19 15.95
N VAL A 157 -25.74 24.55 15.03
CA VAL A 157 -27.07 25.00 14.60
C VAL A 157 -28.01 25.12 15.80
N ALA A 158 -28.11 24.09 16.64
CA ALA A 158 -28.95 24.14 17.84
C ALA A 158 -28.58 25.29 18.78
N SER A 159 -27.29 25.49 19.04
CA SER A 159 -26.80 26.60 19.85
C SER A 159 -27.23 27.96 19.29
N LYS A 160 -27.04 28.17 17.98
CA LYS A 160 -27.45 29.41 17.30
C LYS A 160 -28.95 29.63 17.34
N VAL A 161 -29.75 28.61 17.07
CA VAL A 161 -31.21 28.71 17.13
C VAL A 161 -31.65 29.10 18.54
N TYR A 162 -31.12 28.45 19.59
CA TYR A 162 -31.43 28.82 20.97
C TYR A 162 -31.01 30.25 21.28
N MET A 163 -29.85 30.70 20.83
CA MET A 163 -29.41 32.08 21.01
C MET A 163 -30.43 33.09 20.44
N PHE A 164 -30.90 32.87 19.21
CA PHE A 164 -31.88 33.78 18.59
C PHE A 164 -33.28 33.68 19.20
N THR A 165 -33.74 32.49 19.58
CA THR A 165 -35.07 32.34 20.18
C THR A 165 -35.12 32.75 21.65
N GLY A 166 -34.00 33.05 22.31
CA GLY A 166 -33.94 33.41 23.74
C GLY A 166 -33.82 32.21 24.69
N GLY A 167 -33.29 31.09 24.20
CA GLY A 167 -33.06 29.85 24.95
C GLY A 167 -33.99 28.71 24.52
N LYS A 168 -33.67 27.47 24.95
CA LYS A 168 -34.44 26.25 24.63
C LYS A 168 -35.86 26.27 25.21
N TYR A 169 -36.05 26.95 26.34
CA TYR A 169 -37.32 26.97 27.06
C TYR A 169 -38.10 28.29 26.87
N SER A 170 -37.64 29.19 26.01
CA SER A 170 -38.32 30.46 25.76
C SER A 170 -39.67 30.27 25.07
N ASN A 171 -40.57 31.25 25.24
CA ASN A 171 -41.88 31.24 24.59
C ASN A 171 -41.73 31.19 23.05
N ALA A 172 -40.82 32.00 22.49
CA ALA A 172 -40.54 31.97 21.06
C ALA A 172 -40.00 30.61 20.60
N HIS A 173 -39.14 29.94 21.38
CA HIS A 173 -38.64 28.62 21.00
C HIS A 173 -39.74 27.56 21.00
N LYS A 174 -40.57 27.52 22.04
CA LYS A 174 -41.69 26.57 22.14
C LYS A 174 -42.65 26.67 20.95
N LYS A 175 -42.93 27.88 20.47
CA LYS A 175 -43.89 28.14 19.38
C LYS A 175 -43.27 28.17 17.98
N LEU A 176 -42.06 28.71 17.82
CA LEU A 176 -41.42 28.93 16.51
C LEU A 176 -40.12 28.14 16.29
N GLY A 177 -39.58 27.45 17.30
CA GLY A 177 -38.27 26.78 17.19
C GLY A 177 -38.15 25.88 15.97
N ALA A 178 -39.18 25.08 15.67
CA ALA A 178 -39.21 24.21 14.48
C ALA A 178 -39.14 25.00 13.16
N LYS A 179 -39.76 26.19 13.09
CA LYS A 179 -39.69 27.07 11.91
C LYS A 179 -38.27 27.62 11.76
N VAL A 180 -37.66 28.12 12.85
CA VAL A 180 -36.30 28.67 12.84
C VAL A 180 -35.26 27.61 12.45
N PHE A 181 -35.38 26.38 12.97
CA PHE A 181 -34.53 25.26 12.55
C PHE A 181 -34.67 24.95 11.06
N ARG A 182 -35.90 24.90 10.55
CA ARG A 182 -36.17 24.61 9.13
C ARG A 182 -35.60 25.68 8.22
N GLU A 183 -35.75 26.94 8.60
CA GLU A 183 -35.16 28.08 7.91
C GLU A 183 -33.63 27.97 7.87
N PHE A 184 -32.99 27.75 9.03
CA PHE A 184 -31.54 27.56 9.11
C PHE A 184 -31.07 26.44 8.17
N TYR A 185 -31.63 25.23 8.31
CA TYR A 185 -31.21 24.10 7.49
C TYR A 185 -31.47 24.33 5.99
N LYS A 186 -32.56 25.01 5.64
CA LYS A 186 -32.84 25.38 4.25
C LYS A 186 -31.76 26.31 3.70
N ASP A 187 -31.41 27.37 4.44
CA ASP A 187 -30.40 28.33 3.99
C ASP A 187 -29.02 27.68 3.90
N LEU A 188 -28.67 26.84 4.86
CA LEU A 188 -27.43 26.06 4.86
C LEU A 188 -27.35 25.13 3.65
N ASN A 189 -28.39 24.32 3.42
CA ASN A 189 -28.43 23.40 2.29
C ASN A 189 -28.33 24.16 0.96
N ASN A 190 -29.05 25.28 0.81
CA ASN A 190 -29.00 26.11 -0.38
C ASN A 190 -27.62 26.77 -0.60
N ARG A 191 -26.94 27.21 0.46
CA ARG A 191 -25.61 27.83 0.37
C ARG A 191 -24.57 26.87 -0.22
N PHE A 192 -24.69 25.59 0.13
CA PHE A 192 -23.75 24.55 -0.29
C PHE A 192 -24.22 23.75 -1.50
N ASP A 193 -25.41 24.04 -2.03
CA ASP A 193 -26.06 23.31 -3.13
C ASP A 193 -26.17 21.80 -2.86
N VAL A 194 -26.66 21.46 -1.66
CA VAL A 194 -26.82 20.07 -1.21
C VAL A 194 -28.24 19.79 -0.75
N VAL A 195 -28.67 18.53 -0.84
CA VAL A 195 -30.01 18.12 -0.40
C VAL A 195 -30.14 18.20 1.13
N LYS A 196 -29.09 17.81 1.85
CA LYS A 196 -29.01 17.84 3.32
C LYS A 196 -27.61 18.25 3.75
N TYR A 197 -27.51 18.93 4.89
CA TYR A 197 -26.23 19.44 5.40
C TYR A 197 -25.17 18.35 5.63
N SER A 198 -25.58 17.10 5.84
CA SER A 198 -24.64 15.98 5.96
C SER A 198 -23.98 15.62 4.63
N ASP A 199 -24.50 16.09 3.50
CA ASP A 199 -23.93 15.88 2.16
C ASP A 199 -22.96 17.00 1.77
N ILE A 200 -22.73 18.00 2.64
CA ILE A 200 -21.68 19.00 2.42
C ILE A 200 -20.35 18.27 2.29
N PRO A 201 -19.58 18.51 1.22
CA PRO A 201 -18.25 17.92 1.06
C PRO A 201 -17.36 18.20 2.26
N LEU A 202 -16.57 17.21 2.68
CA LEU A 202 -15.68 17.37 3.83
C LEU A 202 -14.64 18.48 3.59
N SER A 203 -14.23 18.69 2.35
CA SER A 203 -13.35 19.79 1.92
C SER A 203 -13.93 21.18 2.25
N ARG A 204 -15.26 21.31 2.31
CA ARG A 204 -15.99 22.56 2.59
C ARG A 204 -16.47 22.67 4.04
N TYR A 205 -16.00 21.81 4.93
CA TYR A 205 -16.44 21.79 6.32
C TYR A 205 -16.15 23.09 7.08
N ASP A 206 -14.98 23.70 6.84
CA ASP A 206 -14.59 24.94 7.52
C ASP A 206 -15.45 26.12 7.03
N GLU A 207 -15.71 26.19 5.71
CA GLU A 207 -16.64 27.16 5.12
C GLU A 207 -18.05 27.03 5.73
N ALA A 208 -18.55 25.79 5.91
CA ALA A 208 -19.85 25.56 6.56
C ALA A 208 -19.84 26.03 8.01
N THR A 209 -18.72 25.83 8.72
CA THR A 209 -18.56 26.25 10.11
C THR A 209 -18.61 27.77 10.23
N GLU A 210 -17.94 28.50 9.34
CA GLU A 210 -17.98 29.97 9.27
C GLU A 210 -19.38 30.50 8.93
N TYR A 211 -20.04 29.89 7.94
CA TYR A 211 -21.42 30.25 7.59
C TYR A 211 -22.36 30.13 8.79
N LEU A 212 -22.25 29.04 9.56
CA LEU A 212 -23.03 28.83 10.79
C LEU A 212 -22.78 29.92 11.85
N ASP A 213 -21.57 30.50 11.91
CA ASP A 213 -21.27 31.58 12.86
C ASP A 213 -21.94 32.90 12.47
N MET A 214 -22.09 33.15 11.17
CA MET A 214 -22.66 34.39 10.66
C MET A 214 -24.18 34.32 10.46
N TRP A 215 -24.75 33.12 10.42
CA TRP A 215 -26.17 32.95 10.14
C TRP A 215 -27.06 33.68 11.15
N GLN A 216 -28.13 34.31 10.64
CA GLN A 216 -29.20 34.95 11.40
C GLN A 216 -30.54 34.58 10.76
N PRO A 217 -31.64 34.49 11.55
CA PRO A 217 -32.97 34.32 10.98
C PRO A 217 -33.34 35.50 10.07
N SER A 218 -34.23 35.27 9.10
CA SER A 218 -34.80 36.34 8.31
C SER A 218 -35.44 37.41 9.19
N PHE A 219 -35.54 38.61 8.64
CA PHE A 219 -36.12 39.76 9.33
C PHE A 219 -37.54 39.46 9.86
N ASN A 220 -38.38 38.82 9.05
CA ASN A 220 -39.74 38.44 9.45
C ASN A 220 -39.74 37.45 10.62
N THR A 221 -38.92 36.39 10.56
CA THR A 221 -38.77 35.44 11.67
C THR A 221 -38.26 36.13 12.93
N THR A 222 -37.35 37.10 12.79
CA THR A 222 -36.82 37.88 13.92
C THR A 222 -37.91 38.75 14.56
N LEU A 223 -38.76 39.40 13.77
CA LEU A 223 -39.90 40.16 14.30
C LEU A 223 -40.89 39.27 15.07
N GLU A 224 -41.21 38.09 14.52
CA GLU A 224 -42.09 37.12 15.20
C GLU A 224 -41.50 36.63 16.52
N ILE A 225 -40.20 36.31 16.55
CA ILE A 225 -39.50 35.90 17.78
C ILE A 225 -39.61 37.00 18.85
N ARG A 226 -39.37 38.26 18.49
CA ARG A 226 -39.48 39.39 19.42
C ARG A 226 -40.90 39.51 19.98
N GLY A 227 -41.91 39.45 19.12
CA GLY A 227 -43.32 39.54 19.53
C GLY A 227 -43.72 38.43 20.51
N LEU A 228 -43.27 37.20 20.29
CA LEU A 228 -43.57 36.08 21.19
C LEU A 228 -42.84 36.17 22.53
N ASN A 229 -41.59 36.63 22.54
CA ASN A 229 -40.85 36.78 23.79
C ASN A 229 -41.30 38.02 24.59
N SER A 230 -41.91 39.02 23.96
CA SER A 230 -42.53 40.16 24.68
C SER A 230 -43.89 39.85 25.31
N GLN A 231 -44.53 38.74 24.94
CA GLN A 231 -45.75 38.29 25.59
C GLN A 231 -45.40 37.63 26.92
N THR A 232 -45.75 38.27 28.04
CA THR A 232 -45.62 37.69 29.38
C THR A 232 -46.39 36.38 29.46
N SER A 233 -45.71 35.25 29.68
CA SER A 233 -46.34 33.98 30.03
C SER A 233 -46.83 34.10 31.47
N PHE A 234 -48.11 34.41 31.68
CA PHE A 234 -48.76 34.16 32.96
C PHE A 234 -49.19 32.69 32.98
N ASP A 235 -48.22 31.80 33.17
CA ASP A 235 -48.53 30.42 33.56
C ASP A 235 -48.95 30.50 35.04
N PHE A 236 -50.27 30.58 35.28
CA PHE A 236 -50.82 30.32 36.60
C PHE A 236 -50.64 28.81 36.85
N GLU A 237 -49.75 28.46 37.79
CA GLU A 237 -49.67 27.11 38.32
C GLU A 237 -50.95 26.85 39.14
N GLU A 238 -51.79 25.91 38.69
CA GLU A 238 -52.79 25.21 39.52
C GLU A 238 -52.18 23.92 40.09
#